data_AF-A0A0F9CYJ3-F1
#
_entry.id   AF-A0A0F9CYJ3-F1
#
_cell.length_a   1.000
_cell.length_b   1.000
_cell.length_c   1.000
_cell.angle_alpha   90.00
_cell.angle_beta   90.00
_cell.angle_gamma   90.00
#
_symmetry.space_group_name_H-M   'P 1'
#
loop_
_entity.id
_entity.type
_entity.pdbx_description
1 polymer ?
#
loop_
_entity_poly.entity_id
_entity_poly.type
_entity_poly.pdbx_seq_one_letter_code
_entity_poly.pdbx_strand_id
1 'polypeptide(L)'
;CNMHRGCDQENEFASQTLSIVSPGRKYGSMSSKCKGCGAELKWCEMPTGKKMPLDFKPMIMVQVKEDIGEMISVYMPHWASCEKAGQFRENRTKR
;
A
#
# COMPACT_ATOMS: atom_id res chain seq x y z
N CYS A 1 -9.75 55.56 12.64
CA CYS A 1 -9.20 54.74 11.53
C CYS A 1 -7.67 54.70 11.64
N ASN A 2 -7.07 53.64 12.20
CA ASN A 2 -5.96 52.93 11.55
C ASN A 2 -5.63 51.67 12.37
N MET A 3 -5.50 50.55 11.65
CA MET A 3 -5.48 49.19 12.17
C MET A 3 -4.11 48.79 12.74
N HIS A 4 -4.15 47.89 13.73
CA HIS A 4 -3.00 47.27 14.36
C HIS A 4 -2.35 46.20 13.45
N ARG A 5 -1.03 46.10 13.58
CA ARG A 5 -0.13 44.92 13.56
C ARG A 5 -0.66 43.61 12.94
N GLY A 6 0.14 43.06 12.03
CA GLY A 6 0.10 41.65 11.65
C GLY A 6 1.16 41.34 10.61
N CYS A 7 2.40 41.08 11.07
CA CYS A 7 3.44 40.42 10.30
C CYS A 7 3.20 38.92 10.48
N ASP A 8 2.49 38.32 9.54
CA ASP A 8 2.23 36.88 9.56
C ASP A 8 3.41 36.15 8.92
N GLN A 9 4.17 35.49 9.79
CA GLN A 9 5.23 34.56 9.46
C GLN A 9 4.67 33.35 8.71
N GLU A 10 5.26 33.12 7.54
CA GLU A 10 5.72 31.84 6.98
C GLU A 10 5.08 30.57 7.58
N ASN A 11 4.06 30.05 6.90
CA ASN A 11 3.71 28.64 6.99
C ASN A 11 3.10 28.16 5.66
N GLU A 12 3.93 28.08 4.63
CA GLU A 12 3.59 27.43 3.37
C GLU A 12 4.47 26.18 3.16
N PHE A 13 4.61 25.38 4.22
CA PHE A 13 5.48 24.19 4.24
C PHE A 13 4.68 22.89 4.22
N ALA A 14 3.73 22.72 3.29
CA ALA A 14 3.07 21.41 3.15
C ALA A 14 2.45 21.14 1.77
N SER A 15 2.81 21.88 0.74
CA SER A 15 2.19 21.68 -0.56
C SER A 15 3.21 21.96 -1.65
N GLN A 16 4.12 20.99 -1.87
CA GLN A 16 4.70 20.65 -3.18
C GLN A 16 5.95 19.77 -3.01
N THR A 17 5.76 18.46 -2.97
CA THR A 17 6.65 17.49 -3.65
C THR A 17 5.86 16.22 -4.00
N LEU A 18 4.70 16.43 -4.63
CA LEU A 18 4.03 15.40 -5.44
C LEU A 18 4.68 15.37 -6.83
N SER A 19 5.91 14.87 -6.94
CA SER A 19 6.56 14.64 -8.25
C SER A 19 7.83 13.79 -8.17
N ILE A 20 7.78 12.65 -7.45
CA ILE A 20 8.65 11.50 -7.75
C ILE A 20 7.77 10.27 -7.96
N VAL A 21 6.80 10.36 -8.86
CA VAL A 21 6.21 9.17 -9.48
C VAL A 21 6.84 9.04 -10.86
N SER A 22 7.90 8.24 -10.89
CA SER A 22 8.59 7.82 -12.11
C SER A 22 7.59 7.29 -13.15
N PRO A 23 7.80 7.57 -14.45
CA PRO A 23 6.94 7.06 -15.50
C PRO A 23 7.20 5.57 -15.70
N GLY A 24 6.40 4.71 -15.07
CA GLY A 24 6.62 3.26 -15.15
C GLY A 24 5.47 2.42 -14.66
N ARG A 25 4.54 2.10 -15.57
CA ARG A 25 3.52 1.03 -15.51
C ARG A 25 2.30 1.23 -14.60
N LYS A 26 1.20 1.54 -15.27
CA LYS A 26 -0.19 1.40 -14.78
C LYS A 26 -0.50 -0.09 -14.51
N TYR A 27 -0.32 -0.57 -13.29
CA TYR A 27 -0.99 -1.81 -12.82
C TYR A 27 -2.25 -1.46 -12.01
N GLY A 28 -3.09 -0.59 -12.58
CA GLY A 28 -4.49 -0.53 -12.18
C GLY A 28 -5.20 -1.74 -12.81
N SER A 29 -5.70 -2.66 -12.00
CA SER A 29 -6.63 -3.72 -12.40
C SER A 29 -6.10 -4.84 -13.30
N MET A 30 -4.98 -5.50 -12.95
CA MET A 30 -4.74 -6.88 -13.40
C MET A 30 -4.99 -7.83 -12.23
N SER A 31 -6.20 -8.37 -12.14
CA SER A 31 -6.43 -9.52 -11.27
C SER A 31 -5.73 -10.74 -11.87
N SER A 32 -5.08 -11.53 -11.03
CA SER A 32 -4.41 -12.76 -11.46
C SER A 32 -4.73 -13.88 -10.50
N LYS A 33 -4.60 -15.14 -10.91
CA LYS A 33 -4.88 -16.27 -10.03
C LYS A 33 -3.59 -16.82 -9.43
N CYS A 34 -3.64 -17.18 -8.15
CA CYS A 34 -2.56 -17.91 -7.50
C CYS A 34 -2.39 -19.28 -8.17
N LYS A 35 -1.15 -19.62 -8.55
CA LYS A 35 -0.85 -20.92 -9.17
C LYS A 35 -0.97 -22.10 -8.19
N GLY A 36 -0.94 -21.84 -6.89
CA GLY A 36 -1.04 -22.86 -5.86
C GLY A 36 -2.48 -23.17 -5.50
N CYS A 37 -3.21 -22.17 -5.01
CA CYS A 37 -4.58 -22.33 -4.53
C CYS A 37 -5.67 -21.84 -5.50
N GLY A 38 -5.31 -21.18 -6.60
CA GLY A 38 -6.29 -20.67 -7.58
C GLY A 38 -6.98 -19.36 -7.19
N ALA A 39 -6.73 -18.83 -5.99
CA ALA A 39 -7.36 -17.61 -5.48
C ALA A 39 -7.06 -16.39 -6.37
N GLU A 40 -8.03 -15.47 -6.46
CA GLU A 40 -7.85 -14.21 -7.17
C GLU A 40 -6.99 -13.24 -6.36
N LEU A 41 -6.03 -12.61 -7.04
CA LEU A 41 -4.98 -11.77 -6.47
C LEU A 41 -5.06 -10.37 -7.02
N LYS A 42 -4.88 -9.40 -6.13
CA LYS A 42 -4.61 -8.01 -6.46
C LYS A 42 -3.11 -7.77 -6.35
N TRP A 43 -2.49 -7.20 -7.38
CA TRP A 43 -1.09 -6.80 -7.28
C TRP A 43 -0.97 -5.35 -6.86
N CYS A 44 -0.10 -5.08 -5.90
CA CYS A 44 0.37 -3.72 -5.60
C CYS A 44 1.88 -3.62 -5.79
N GLU A 45 2.36 -2.40 -5.95
CA GLU A 45 3.79 -2.09 -5.92
C GLU A 45 4.14 -1.54 -4.54
N MET A 46 5.14 -2.13 -3.90
CA MET A 46 5.68 -1.62 -2.65
C MET A 46 6.60 -0.43 -2.95
N PRO A 47 6.83 0.48 -1.97
CA PRO A 47 7.80 1.57 -2.13
C PRO A 47 9.22 1.10 -2.48
N THR A 48 9.53 -0.18 -2.21
CA THR A 48 10.79 -0.84 -2.58
C THR A 48 10.86 -1.24 -4.06
N GLY A 49 9.85 -0.91 -4.88
CA GLY A 49 9.74 -1.30 -6.30
C GLY A 49 9.38 -2.78 -6.52
N LYS A 50 9.21 -3.56 -5.45
CA LYS A 50 8.81 -4.97 -5.54
C LYS A 50 7.29 -5.08 -5.63
N LYS A 51 6.83 -5.94 -6.54
CA LYS A 51 5.42 -6.29 -6.63
C LYS A 51 5.02 -7.25 -5.53
N MET A 52 3.89 -6.99 -4.89
CA MET A 52 3.32 -7.82 -3.83
C MET A 52 1.95 -8.36 -4.26
N PRO A 53 1.74 -9.68 -4.24
CA PRO A 53 0.42 -10.26 -4.41
C PRO A 53 -0.37 -10.13 -3.10
N LEU A 54 -1.52 -9.51 -3.19
CA LEU A 54 -2.50 -9.32 -2.13
C LEU A 54 -3.74 -10.16 -2.42
N ASP A 55 -4.46 -10.52 -1.36
CA ASP A 55 -5.79 -11.11 -1.51
C ASP A 55 -6.76 -10.11 -2.14
N PHE A 56 -7.71 -10.60 -2.94
CA PHE A 56 -8.67 -9.73 -3.61
C PHE A 56 -9.62 -9.02 -2.63
N LYS A 57 -9.94 -9.67 -1.51
CA LYS A 57 -10.87 -9.16 -0.50
C LYS A 57 -10.13 -8.27 0.51
N PRO A 58 -10.44 -6.96 0.58
CA PRO A 58 -9.95 -6.12 1.66
C PRO A 58 -10.64 -6.47 2.96
N MET A 59 -9.95 -6.23 4.06
CA MET A 59 -10.45 -6.37 5.42
C MET A 59 -10.40 -5.02 6.13
N ILE A 60 -11.43 -4.76 6.94
CA ILE A 60 -11.52 -3.54 7.71
C ILE A 60 -10.79 -3.76 9.04
N MET A 61 -9.80 -2.92 9.33
CA MET A 61 -9.03 -2.92 10.57
C MET A 61 -9.07 -1.53 11.21
N VAL A 62 -8.83 -1.47 12.52
CA VAL A 62 -8.67 -0.20 13.23
C VAL A 62 -7.19 0.07 13.41
N GLN A 63 -6.71 1.19 12.85
CA GLN A 63 -5.39 1.72 13.14
C GLN A 63 -5.49 2.65 14.34
N VAL A 64 -4.77 2.33 15.42
CA VAL A 64 -4.72 3.18 16.61
C VAL A 64 -3.49 4.09 16.51
N LYS A 65 -3.70 5.41 16.55
CA LYS A 65 -2.65 6.43 16.68
C LYS A 65 -3.02 7.31 17.86
N GLU A 66 -2.13 7.42 18.85
CA GLU A 66 -2.33 8.30 20.03
C GLU A 66 -3.71 8.07 20.69
N ASP A 67 -4.07 6.80 20.91
CA ASP A 67 -5.35 6.36 21.48
C ASP A 67 -6.62 6.68 20.68
N ILE A 68 -6.48 7.27 19.49
CA ILE A 68 -7.57 7.51 18.53
C ILE A 68 -7.59 6.37 17.50
N GLY A 69 -8.73 5.67 17.40
CA GLY A 69 -8.94 4.58 16.45
C GLY A 69 -9.50 5.07 15.11
N GLU A 70 -8.75 4.88 14.02
CA GLU A 70 -9.19 5.14 12.64
C GLU A 70 -9.50 3.82 11.92
N MET A 71 -10.68 3.73 11.30
CA MET A 71 -11.07 2.56 10.53
C MET A 71 -10.43 2.60 9.13
N ILE A 72 -9.56 1.65 8.81
CA ILE A 72 -8.85 1.56 7.54
C ILE A 72 -9.18 0.26 6.80
N SER A 73 -9.25 0.34 5.47
CA SER A 73 -9.36 -0.85 4.61
C SER A 73 -7.95 -1.32 4.24
N VAL A 74 -7.56 -2.48 4.76
CA VAL A 74 -6.24 -3.09 4.51
C VAL A 74 -6.38 -4.34 3.66
N TYR A 75 -5.31 -4.67 2.96
CA TYR A 75 -5.22 -5.89 2.18
C TYR A 75 -4.22 -6.83 2.84
N MET A 76 -4.55 -8.12 2.89
CA MET A 76 -3.64 -9.15 3.38
C MET A 76 -2.70 -9.62 2.25
N PRO A 77 -1.39 -9.79 2.52
CA PRO A 77 -0.50 -10.41 1.55
C PRO A 77 -0.89 -11.88 1.33
N HIS A 78 -1.06 -12.28 0.08
CA HIS A 78 -1.57 -13.61 -0.25
C HIS A 78 -0.67 -14.76 0.23
N TRP A 79 0.65 -14.55 0.31
CA TRP A 79 1.57 -15.58 0.80
C TRP A 79 1.33 -15.92 2.29
N ALA A 80 0.67 -15.04 3.06
CA ALA A 80 0.31 -15.29 4.45
C ALA A 80 -0.99 -16.10 4.57
N SER A 81 -1.92 -15.96 3.62
CA SER A 81 -3.20 -16.68 3.60
C SER A 81 -3.17 -17.97 2.78
N CYS A 82 -2.22 -18.13 1.87
CA CYS A 82 -2.14 -19.29 0.99
C CYS A 82 -1.49 -20.51 1.67
N GLU A 83 -2.24 -21.61 1.80
CA GLU A 83 -1.74 -22.90 2.33
C GLU A 83 -0.55 -23.47 1.55
N LYS A 84 -0.49 -23.21 0.23
CA LYS A 84 0.60 -23.67 -0.65
C LYS A 84 1.77 -22.68 -0.74
N ALA A 85 1.76 -21.58 0.03
CA ALA A 85 2.81 -20.55 -0.02
C ALA A 85 4.22 -21.12 0.25
N GLY A 86 4.34 -22.11 1.14
CA GLY A 86 5.60 -22.76 1.47
C GLY A 86 6.34 -23.34 0.26
N GLN A 87 5.60 -23.92 -0.70
CA GLN A 87 6.14 -24.55 -1.90
C GLN A 87 6.85 -23.55 -2.83
N PHE A 88 6.37 -22.30 -2.88
CA PHE A 88 6.98 -21.25 -3.70
C PHE A 88 8.26 -20.68 -3.10
N ARG A 89 8.41 -20.76 -1.76
CA ARG A 89 9.61 -20.30 -1.05
C ARG A 89 10.74 -21.33 -1.20
N GLU A 90 10.42 -22.61 -1.03
CA GLU A 90 11.40 -23.71 -1.10
C GLU A 90 11.98 -23.91 -2.51
N ASN A 91 11.16 -23.74 -3.55
CA ASN A 91 11.63 -23.84 -4.94
C ASN A 91 12.56 -22.70 -5.37
N ARG A 92 12.70 -21.62 -4.59
CA ARG A 92 13.64 -20.53 -4.91
C ARG A 92 15.09 -20.88 -4.53
N THR A 93 15.28 -21.68 -3.48
CA THR A 93 16.61 -22.07 -2.96
C THR A 93 17.23 -23.25 -3.70
N LYS A 94 16.45 -23.98 -4.51
CA LYS A 94 16.92 -25.14 -5.29
C LYS A 94 17.29 -24.79 -6.75
N ARG A 95 17.32 -23.51 -7.11
CA ARG A 95 17.66 -23.01 -8.46
C ARG A 95 19.06 -22.44 -8.51
#